data_AF-E7GBZ3-F1
#
_entry.id   AF-E7GBZ3-F1
#
_cell.length_a   1.000
_cell.length_b   1.000
_cell.length_c   1.000
_cell.angle_alpha   90.00
_cell.angle_beta   90.00
_cell.angle_gamma   90.00
#
_symmetry.space_group_name_H-M   'P 1'
#
loop_
_entity.id
_entity.type
_entity.pdbx_description
1 polymer ?
#
loop_
_entity_poly.entity_id
_entity_poly.type
_entity_poly.pdbx_seq_one_letter_code
_entity_poly.pdbx_strand_id
1 'polypeptide(L)' 'MEQLWLFIQNQVLGMKWLNDLIGMLLTSLGLDMTSHIGGSIQFFVYDVLKITYLLCLLIFIISYIQSYFPPERQLY' A
#
# COMPACT_ATOMS: atom_id res chain seq x y z
N MET A 1 12.95 7.27 20.40
CA MET A 1 12.56 5.95 19.86
C MET A 1 11.12 5.94 19.37
N GLU A 2 10.14 6.47 20.11
CA GLU A 2 8.72 6.48 19.71
C GLU A 2 8.43 7.25 18.41
N GLN A 3 9.14 8.36 18.15
CA GLN A 3 8.95 9.13 16.92
C GLN A 3 9.30 8.34 15.65
N LEU A 4 10.30 7.46 15.71
CA LEU A 4 10.69 6.57 14.61
C LEU A 4 9.60 5.53 14.33
N TRP A 5 9.03 4.95 15.39
CA TRP A 5 7.91 4.02 15.29
C TRP A 5 6.67 4.67 14.67
N LEU A 6 6.29 5.86 15.15
CA LEU A 6 5.17 6.63 14.60
C LEU A 6 5.40 7.05 13.15
N PHE A 7 6.64 7.36 12.77
CA PHE A 7 6.98 7.69 11.38
C PHE A 7 6.80 6.48 10.48
N ILE A 8 7.37 5.32 10.84
CA ILE A 8 7.20 4.07 10.08
C ILE A 8 5.72 3.69 10.00
N GLN A 9 4.98 3.78 11.10
CA GLN A 9 3.55 3.50 11.08
C GLN A 9 2.79 4.46 10.16
N ASN A 10 3.04 5.77 10.21
CA ASN A 10 2.30 6.72 9.37
C ASN A 10 2.72 6.67 7.89
N GLN A 11 3.99 6.43 7.59
CA GLN A 11 4.50 6.39 6.22
C GLN A 11 4.30 5.04 5.55
N VAL A 12 4.58 3.94 6.24
CA VAL A 12 4.51 2.57 5.68
C VAL A 12 3.13 1.97 5.85
N LEU A 13 2.57 1.98 7.06
CA LEU A 13 1.23 1.41 7.34
C LEU A 13 0.10 2.38 6.98
N GLY A 14 0.29 3.67 7.27
CA GLY A 14 -0.67 4.73 7.02
C GLY A 14 -0.61 5.27 5.59
N MET A 15 0.46 5.01 4.84
CA MET A 15 0.68 5.48 3.46
C MET A 15 0.12 6.88 3.20
N LYS A 16 0.49 7.84 4.05
CA LYS A 16 0.04 9.23 3.89
C LYS A 16 0.34 9.77 2.49
N TRP A 17 1.50 9.42 1.95
CA TRP A 17 1.90 9.77 0.59
C TRP A 17 0.91 9.30 -0.49
N LEU A 18 0.31 8.11 -0.32
CA LEU A 18 -0.67 7.57 -1.26
C LEU A 18 -2.01 8.31 -1.12
N ASN A 19 -2.40 8.66 0.11
CA ASN A 19 -3.59 9.46 0.35
C ASN A 19 -3.46 10.85 -0.31
N ASP A 20 -2.34 11.54 -0.11
CA ASP A 20 -2.07 12.84 -0.73
C ASP A 20 -2.06 12.76 -2.27
N LEU A 21 -1.47 11.69 -2.83
CA LEU A 21 -1.43 11.48 -4.28
C LEU A 21 -2.82 11.22 -4.88
N ILE A 22 -3.66 10.43 -4.20
CA ILE A 22 -5.05 10.21 -4.61
C ILE A 22 -5.85 11.50 -4.48
N GLY A 23 -5.67 12.25 -3.40
CA GLY A 23 -6.30 13.56 -3.19
C GLY A 23 -5.96 14.56 -4.29
N MET A 24 -4.70 14.60 -4.70
CA MET A 24 -4.21 15.45 -5.79
C MET A 24 -4.77 15.01 -7.15
N LEU A 25 -4.82 13.70 -7.43
CA LEU A 25 -5.41 13.13 -8.64
C LEU A 25 -6.90 13.47 -8.76
N LEU A 26 -7.67 13.27 -7.69
CA LEU A 26 -9.11 13.54 -7.70
C LEU A 26 -9.39 15.04 -7.82
N THR A 27 -8.61 15.88 -7.13
CA THR A 27 -8.70 17.35 -7.27
C THR A 27 -8.37 17.77 -8.71
N SER A 28 -7.36 17.15 -9.33
CA SER A 28 -7.01 17.38 -10.74
C SER A 28 -8.09 16.88 -11.72
N LEU A 29 -8.89 15.89 -11.33
CA LEU A 29 -10.04 15.40 -12.09
C LEU A 29 -11.29 16.26 -11.89
N GLY A 30 -11.21 17.32 -11.06
CA GLY A 30 -12.33 18.21 -10.77
C GLY A 30 -13.35 17.64 -9.79
N LEU A 31 -13.03 16.53 -9.10
CA LEU A 31 -13.86 15.97 -8.05
C LEU A 31 -13.55 16.68 -6.73
N ASP A 32 -14.51 17.48 -6.29
CA ASP A 32 -14.40 18.22 -5.03
C ASP A 32 -14.39 17.26 -3.84
N MET A 33 -13.26 17.21 -3.13
CA MET A 33 -13.02 16.44 -1.91
C MET A 33 -13.99 16.79 -0.78
N THR A 34 -14.60 17.98 -0.85
CA THR A 34 -15.59 18.44 0.14
C THR A 34 -16.96 17.80 -0.05
N SER A 35 -17.21 17.19 -1.21
CA SER A 35 -18.45 16.47 -1.48
C SER A 35 -18.41 15.06 -0.87
N HIS A 36 -19.50 14.63 -0.24
CA HIS A 36 -19.66 13.28 0.35
C HIS A 36 -19.26 12.15 -0.61
N ILE A 37 -19.47 12.38 -1.92
CA ILE A 37 -19.16 11.40 -2.98
C ILE A 37 -17.66 11.36 -3.26
N GLY A 38 -16.98 12.53 -3.27
CA GLY A 38 -15.54 12.64 -3.51
C GLY A 38 -14.72 11.96 -2.42
N GLY A 39 -15.09 12.16 -1.16
CA GLY A 39 -14.47 11.46 -0.02
C GLY A 39 -14.61 9.94 -0.11
N SER A 40 -15.81 9.45 -0.44
CA SER A 40 -16.07 8.00 -0.54
C SER A 40 -15.25 7.33 -1.65
N ILE A 41 -15.11 7.98 -2.81
CA ILE A 41 -14.27 7.48 -3.91
C ILE A 41 -12.80 7.49 -3.51
N GLN A 42 -12.32 8.55 -2.85
CA GLN A 42 -10.95 8.59 -2.33
C GLN A 42 -10.69 7.43 -1.38
N PHE A 43 -11.56 7.20 -0.39
CA PHE A 43 -11.41 6.10 0.56
C PHE A 43 -11.44 4.74 -0.14
N PHE A 44 -12.35 4.55 -1.10
CA PHE A 44 -12.44 3.30 -1.86
C PHE A 44 -11.17 3.02 -2.68
N VAL A 45 -10.72 3.99 -3.48
CA VAL A 45 -9.51 3.85 -4.31
C VAL A 45 -8.28 3.65 -3.43
N TYR A 46 -8.18 4.40 -2.33
CA TYR A 46 -7.10 4.24 -1.35
C TYR A 46 -7.11 2.84 -0.74
N ASP A 47 -8.26 2.31 -0.31
CA ASP A 47 -8.36 1.01 0.33
C ASP A 47 -8.07 -0.14 -0.64
N VAL A 48 -8.60 -0.07 -1.87
CA VAL A 48 -8.31 -1.05 -2.93
C VAL A 48 -6.82 -1.06 -3.30
N LEU A 49 -6.22 0.11 -3.57
CA LEU A 49 -4.79 0.17 -3.90
C LEU A 49 -3.92 -0.30 -2.75
N LYS A 50 -4.29 0.07 -1.52
CA LYS A 50 -3.57 -0.32 -0.30
C LYS A 50 -3.55 -1.82 -0.11
N ILE A 51 -4.71 -2.48 -0.14
CA ILE A 51 -4.78 -3.92 0.07
C ILE A 51 -4.14 -4.68 -1.09
N THR A 52 -4.30 -4.24 -2.35
CA THR A 52 -3.64 -4.85 -3.50
C THR A 52 -2.12 -4.77 -3.39
N TYR A 53 -1.57 -3.61 -3.02
CA TYR A 53 -0.13 -3.47 -2.85
C TYR A 53 0.39 -4.33 -1.69
N LEU A 54 -0.29 -4.31 -0.54
CA LEU A 54 0.08 -5.13 0.61
C LEU A 54 0.04 -6.63 0.27
N LEU A 55 -1.00 -7.10 -0.41
CA LEU A 55 -1.12 -8.50 -0.81
C LEU A 55 -0.07 -8.89 -1.85
N CYS A 56 0.21 -8.01 -2.82
CA CYS A 56 1.24 -8.24 -3.83
C CYS A 56 2.62 -8.36 -3.17
N LEU A 57 2.96 -7.43 -2.27
CA LEU A 57 4.20 -7.45 -1.51
C LEU A 57 4.29 -8.70 -0.62
N LEU A 58 3.19 -9.11 0.02
CA LEU A 58 3.11 -10.33 0.82
C LEU A 58 3.40 -11.58 -0.01
N ILE A 59 2.70 -11.74 -1.16
CA ILE A 59 2.90 -12.87 -2.07
C ILE A 59 4.35 -12.86 -2.61
N PHE A 60 4.89 -11.69 -2.93
CA PHE A 60 6.26 -11.54 -3.39
C PHE A 60 7.28 -11.94 -2.32
N ILE A 61 7.06 -11.57 -1.06
CA ILE A 61 7.90 -12.00 0.07
C ILE A 61 7.83 -13.52 0.23
N ILE A 62 6.64 -14.11 0.21
CA ILE A 62 6.47 -15.56 0.34
C ILE A 62 7.19 -16.27 -0.83
N SER A 63 7.01 -15.78 -2.05
CA SER A 63 7.69 -16.30 -3.25
C SER A 63 9.20 -16.15 -3.17
N TYR A 64 9.70 -15.02 -2.66
CA TYR A 64 11.11 -14.78 -2.44
C TYR A 64 11.69 -15.74 -1.41
N ILE A 65 11.05 -15.90 -0.24
CA ILE A 65 11.50 -16.82 0.81
C ILE A 65 11.53 -18.26 0.29
N GLN A 66 10.48 -18.70 -0.42
CA GLN A 66 10.44 -20.03 -1.02
C GLN A 66 11.50 -20.22 -2.11
N SER A 67 11.78 -19.19 -2.91
CA SER A 67 12.83 -19.24 -3.94
C SER A 67 14.24 -19.32 -3.35
N TYR A 68 14.48 -18.74 -2.17
CA TYR A 68 15.79 -18.76 -1.50
C TYR A 68 16.04 -20.03 -0.68
N PHE A 69 15.00 -20.83 -0.41
CA PHE A 69 15.12 -22.23 -0.02
C PHE A 69 14.88 -23.12 -1.24
N PRO A 70 15.85 -23.23 -2.19
CA PRO A 70 15.76 -24.23 -3.23
C PRO A 70 15.66 -25.61 -2.54
N PRO A 71 14.60 -26.41 -2.79
CA PRO A 71 14.61 -27.80 -2.36
C PRO A 71 15.84 -28.42 -3.00
N GLU A 72 16.73 -28.86 -2.12
CA GLU A 72 18.03 -29.41 -2.43
C GLU A 72 17.86 -30.41 -3.57
N ARG A 73 18.44 -30.10 -4.74
CA ARG A 73 18.91 -31.16 -5.63
C ARG A 73 20.02 -31.84 -4.85
N GLN A 74 19.63 -32.74 -3.95
CA GLN A 74 20.51 -33.71 -3.34
C GLN A 74 20.95 -34.58 -4.50
N LEU A 75 22.07 -34.15 -5.08
CA LEU A 75 22.79 -34.81 -6.14
C LEU A 75 23.00 -36.27 -5.72
N TYR A 76 22.78 -37.12 -6.71
CA TYR A 76 23.04 -38.56 -6.78
C TYR A 76 24.16 -39.09 -5.88
#